data_AF-A0A9E0TYH4-F1
#
_entry.id   AF-A0A9E0TYH4-F1
#
_cell.length_a   1.000
_cell.length_b   1.000
_cell.length_c   1.000
_cell.angle_alpha   90.00
_cell.angle_beta   90.00
_cell.angle_gamma   90.00
#
_symmetry.space_group_name_H-M   'P 1'
#
loop_
_entity.id
_entity.type
_entity.pdbx_description
1 polymer ?
#
loop_
_entity_poly.entity_id
_entity_poly.type
_entity_poly.pdbx_seq_one_letter_code
_entity_poly.pdbx_strand_id
1 'polypeptide(L)'
;MSTRPTSSRALNLHAQPAAVKGKVFTTVDNGKLHVAVGNRYVGAIDSYNNCVSRFVANLFGWSEQVAINGKVRHVEREEYIRFLNENTVYNDVCADNIKNYVDFNALKIEPMEDKGTMRQNISQYKANYLFQKLASAIVDKADYEKAKKLVGKGADLDRFFWVREGQGISFTTLTAGLSKKNALEFQAGRYTPLLYAAVVNNKSFAEYLDSFGADCSAQGETLKFKRKIVGVSPGGTVVRTTESDSHIQQRVETSTILDMQDITVPQYYIQCNPDDYSVLWTENREPKIINNYDCSQVRYSTNLIRK
;
A
#
# COMPACT_ATOMS: atom_id res chain seq x y z
N MET A 1 37.59 -38.11 -37.64
CA MET A 1 36.94 -37.69 -36.39
C MET A 1 37.80 -36.60 -35.77
N SER A 2 37.34 -35.35 -35.80
CA SER A 2 38.08 -34.17 -35.32
C SER A 2 37.39 -33.65 -34.06
N THR A 3 38.06 -33.75 -32.93
CA THR A 3 37.59 -33.27 -31.62
C THR A 3 37.90 -31.79 -31.49
N ARG A 4 36.86 -30.93 -31.51
CA ARG A 4 37.01 -29.50 -31.21
C ARG A 4 37.34 -29.31 -29.72
N PRO A 5 38.31 -28.44 -29.38
CA PRO A 5 38.58 -28.10 -27.99
C PRO A 5 37.52 -27.12 -27.48
N THR A 6 36.89 -27.46 -26.36
CA THR A 6 36.06 -26.56 -25.56
C THR A 6 36.97 -25.57 -24.83
N SER A 7 37.11 -24.38 -25.40
CA SER A 7 37.73 -23.23 -24.73
C SER A 7 36.86 -22.79 -23.56
N SER A 8 37.22 -23.21 -22.34
CA SER A 8 36.72 -22.63 -21.10
C SER A 8 37.39 -21.26 -20.93
N ARG A 9 36.76 -20.23 -21.52
CA ARG A 9 37.15 -18.84 -21.32
C ARG A 9 36.89 -18.49 -19.86
N ALA A 10 37.94 -18.57 -19.03
CA ALA A 10 37.91 -18.09 -17.66
C ALA A 10 37.55 -16.60 -17.69
N LEU A 11 36.36 -16.27 -17.16
CA LEU A 11 35.95 -14.90 -16.90
C LEU A 11 36.94 -14.32 -15.90
N ASN A 12 37.79 -13.40 -16.38
CA ASN A 12 38.59 -12.55 -15.51
C ASN A 12 37.63 -11.76 -14.61
N LEU A 13 37.45 -12.23 -13.38
CA LEU A 13 36.88 -11.45 -12.29
C LEU A 13 37.90 -10.36 -11.95
N HIS A 14 37.85 -9.25 -12.68
CA HIS A 14 38.48 -8.01 -12.25
C HIS A 14 38.02 -7.71 -10.82
N ALA A 15 38.97 -7.31 -9.96
CA ALA A 15 38.78 -7.03 -8.55
C ALA A 15 37.46 -6.28 -8.31
N GLN A 16 36.52 -6.93 -7.62
CA GLN A 16 35.19 -6.39 -7.40
C GLN A 16 35.30 -5.09 -6.63
N PRO A 17 34.91 -3.96 -7.23
CA PRO A 17 35.10 -2.68 -6.58
C PRO A 17 34.01 -2.52 -5.48
N ALA A 18 34.33 -1.89 -4.35
CA ALA A 18 33.51 -1.79 -3.12
C ALA A 18 31.99 -1.51 -3.31
N ALA A 19 31.13 -2.34 -2.71
CA ALA A 19 29.67 -2.38 -2.87
C ALA A 19 28.90 -1.06 -2.64
N VAL A 20 27.68 -0.95 -3.22
CA VAL A 20 26.72 0.14 -2.98
C VAL A 20 26.54 0.38 -1.48
N LYS A 21 26.79 1.60 -1.03
CA LYS A 21 26.38 2.04 0.31
C LYS A 21 24.89 2.40 0.29
N GLY A 22 24.01 1.40 0.34
CA GLY A 22 22.57 1.66 0.42
C GLY A 22 21.71 0.49 -0.04
N LYS A 23 20.50 0.41 0.51
CA LYS A 23 19.50 -0.59 0.12
C LYS A 23 18.88 -0.17 -1.22
N VAL A 24 18.92 -1.07 -2.20
CA VAL A 24 18.28 -0.86 -3.50
C VAL A 24 16.79 -1.18 -3.41
N PHE A 25 15.94 -0.27 -3.90
CA PHE A 25 14.51 -0.48 -4.02
C PHE A 25 14.10 -0.43 -5.49
N THR A 26 13.17 -1.32 -5.85
CA THR A 26 12.59 -1.33 -7.20
C THR A 26 11.08 -1.44 -7.18
N THR A 27 10.45 -0.67 -8.06
CA THR A 27 9.02 -0.62 -8.26
C THR A 27 8.71 -0.68 -9.75
N VAL A 28 7.81 -1.58 -10.13
CA VAL A 28 7.31 -1.66 -11.50
C VAL A 28 6.01 -0.87 -11.60
N ASP A 29 5.96 0.07 -12.54
CA ASP A 29 4.79 0.89 -12.81
C ASP A 29 4.75 1.36 -14.27
N ASN A 30 3.57 1.34 -14.90
CA ASN A 30 3.37 1.79 -16.29
C ASN A 30 4.40 1.28 -17.31
N GLY A 31 4.77 -0.01 -17.20
CA GLY A 31 5.77 -0.60 -18.10
C GLY A 31 7.22 -0.30 -17.75
N LYS A 32 7.49 0.51 -16.72
CA LYS A 32 8.83 0.90 -16.29
C LYS A 32 9.24 0.24 -14.99
N LEU A 33 10.53 -0.04 -14.86
CA LEU A 33 11.21 -0.45 -13.65
C LEU A 33 11.90 0.76 -13.04
N HIS A 34 11.26 1.33 -12.03
CA HIS A 34 11.80 2.44 -11.25
C HIS A 34 12.80 1.92 -10.22
N VAL A 35 13.91 2.62 -10.06
CA VAL A 35 15.01 2.25 -9.16
C VAL A 35 15.34 3.40 -8.20
N ALA A 36 15.50 3.07 -6.92
CA ALA A 36 16.01 3.96 -5.88
C ALA A 36 17.12 3.28 -5.07
N VAL A 37 18.02 4.08 -4.51
CA VAL A 37 19.06 3.64 -3.58
C VAL A 37 18.94 4.48 -2.31
N GLY A 38 18.62 3.83 -1.19
CA GLY A 38 18.24 4.55 0.03
C GLY A 38 16.97 5.36 -0.18
N ASN A 39 17.01 6.66 0.14
CA ASN A 39 15.91 7.61 -0.06
C ASN A 39 15.94 8.33 -1.42
N ARG A 40 16.96 8.10 -2.24
CA ARG A 40 17.15 8.80 -3.52
C ARG A 40 16.64 7.97 -4.68
N TYR A 41 15.85 8.62 -5.54
CA TYR A 41 15.50 8.07 -6.84
C TYR A 41 16.71 8.09 -7.78
N VAL A 42 16.92 7.02 -8.54
CA VAL A 42 18.04 6.93 -9.51
C VAL A 42 17.53 7.16 -10.93
N GLY A 43 16.46 6.45 -11.29
CA GLY A 43 15.88 6.51 -12.63
C GLY A 43 14.86 5.41 -12.89
N ALA A 44 14.40 5.35 -14.14
CA ALA A 44 13.50 4.32 -14.63
C ALA A 44 14.06 3.69 -15.90
N ILE A 45 13.77 2.40 -16.08
CA ILE A 45 14.16 1.62 -17.25
C ILE A 45 12.91 0.94 -17.78
N ASP A 46 12.65 1.02 -19.08
CA ASP A 46 11.56 0.30 -19.70
C ASP A 46 11.68 -1.21 -19.44
N SER A 47 10.54 -1.86 -19.17
CA SER A 47 10.50 -3.21 -18.63
C SER A 47 9.36 -4.05 -19.20
N TYR A 48 9.68 -5.29 -19.52
CA TYR A 48 8.73 -6.24 -20.08
C TYR A 48 8.07 -7.05 -18.97
N ASN A 49 6.86 -6.63 -18.59
CA ASN A 49 6.21 -7.15 -17.39
C ASN A 49 5.27 -8.33 -17.63
N ASN A 50 4.75 -8.52 -18.84
CA ASN A 50 3.87 -9.63 -19.19
C ASN A 50 4.59 -10.69 -20.03
N CYS A 51 4.00 -11.89 -20.16
CA CYS A 51 4.64 -13.02 -20.85
C CYS A 51 4.87 -12.78 -22.35
N VAL A 52 3.93 -12.12 -23.02
CA VAL A 52 3.99 -11.86 -24.47
C VAL A 52 5.10 -10.87 -24.80
N SER A 53 5.15 -9.74 -24.08
CA SER A 53 6.19 -8.73 -24.31
C SER A 53 7.58 -9.26 -23.95
N ARG A 54 7.70 -10.09 -22.91
CA ARG A 54 8.95 -10.80 -22.60
C ARG A 54 9.37 -11.75 -23.70
N PHE A 55 8.44 -12.55 -24.23
CA PHE A 55 8.74 -13.51 -25.30
C PHE A 55 9.23 -12.79 -26.55
N VAL A 56 8.49 -11.77 -27.00
CA VAL A 56 8.83 -10.97 -28.19
C VAL A 56 10.17 -10.26 -27.99
N ALA A 57 10.36 -9.57 -26.87
CA ALA A 57 11.61 -8.85 -26.62
C ALA A 57 12.82 -9.80 -26.50
N ASN A 58 12.63 -11.00 -25.96
CA ASN A 58 13.69 -12.01 -25.90
C ASN A 58 14.00 -12.59 -27.30
N LEU A 59 12.97 -12.84 -28.12
CA LEU A 59 13.13 -13.35 -29.49
C LEU A 59 13.96 -12.41 -30.36
N PHE A 60 13.76 -11.10 -30.23
CA PHE A 60 14.48 -10.08 -31.00
C PHE A 60 15.74 -9.55 -30.30
N GLY A 61 16.08 -10.05 -29.11
CA GLY A 61 17.25 -9.59 -28.35
C GLY A 61 17.13 -8.15 -27.80
N TRP A 62 15.90 -7.63 -27.71
CA TRP A 62 15.59 -6.31 -27.16
C TRP A 62 15.57 -6.29 -25.63
N SER A 63 15.39 -7.44 -24.98
CA SER A 63 15.41 -7.52 -23.51
C SER A 63 16.73 -8.02 -22.97
N GLU A 64 17.17 -7.46 -21.84
CA GLU A 64 18.20 -8.03 -20.98
C GLU A 64 17.57 -8.57 -19.68
N GLN A 65 18.09 -9.70 -19.19
CA GLN A 65 17.72 -10.23 -17.88
C GLN A 65 18.62 -9.61 -16.81
N VAL A 66 18.03 -9.00 -15.79
CA VAL A 66 18.76 -8.35 -14.70
C VAL A 66 18.24 -8.87 -13.36
N ALA A 67 19.14 -9.37 -12.53
CA ALA A 67 18.86 -9.80 -11.17
C ALA A 67 18.92 -8.59 -10.22
N ILE A 68 17.80 -8.30 -9.55
CA ILE A 68 17.71 -7.21 -8.57
C ILE A 68 17.07 -7.74 -7.29
N ASN A 69 17.76 -7.64 -6.15
CA ASN A 69 17.29 -8.17 -4.87
C ASN A 69 16.78 -9.63 -4.96
N GLY A 70 17.53 -10.50 -5.65
CA GLY A 70 17.18 -11.91 -5.84
C GLY A 70 16.01 -12.17 -6.81
N LYS A 71 15.54 -11.16 -7.55
CA LYS A 71 14.49 -11.31 -8.56
C LYS A 71 15.03 -11.00 -9.95
N VAL A 72 14.79 -11.89 -10.90
CA VAL A 72 15.08 -11.64 -12.32
C VAL A 72 14.00 -10.72 -12.90
N ARG A 73 14.44 -9.66 -13.56
CA ARG A 73 13.63 -8.69 -14.30
C ARG A 73 14.05 -8.71 -15.76
N HIS A 74 13.10 -8.45 -16.65
CA HIS A 74 13.38 -8.24 -18.07
C HIS A 74 13.24 -6.74 -18.34
N VAL A 75 14.35 -6.11 -18.68
CA VAL A 75 14.42 -4.68 -19.01
C VAL A 75 14.77 -4.51 -20.47
N GLU A 76 14.41 -3.38 -21.04
CA GLU A 76 14.83 -3.01 -22.38
C GLU A 76 16.33 -2.72 -22.40
N ARG A 77 17.04 -3.35 -23.34
CA ARG A 77 18.50 -3.44 -23.32
C ARG A 77 19.15 -2.06 -23.49
N GLU A 78 18.69 -1.26 -24.45
CA GLU A 78 19.32 0.02 -24.77
C GLU A 78 19.10 1.01 -23.63
N GLU A 79 17.89 1.06 -23.08
CA GLU A 79 17.60 1.87 -21.90
C GLU A 79 18.37 1.41 -20.66
N TYR A 80 18.60 0.11 -20.48
CA TYR A 80 19.43 -0.36 -19.36
C TYR A 80 20.88 0.06 -19.53
N ILE A 81 21.45 -0.03 -20.73
CA ILE A 81 22.80 0.47 -21.02
C ILE A 81 22.89 1.97 -20.73
N ARG A 82 21.93 2.75 -21.22
CA ARG A 82 21.85 4.19 -20.98
C ARG A 82 21.79 4.49 -19.48
N PHE A 83 20.91 3.80 -18.75
CA PHE A 83 20.80 3.92 -17.30
C PHE A 83 22.13 3.62 -16.58
N LEU A 84 22.85 2.57 -16.99
CA LEU A 84 24.14 2.22 -16.40
C LEU A 84 25.18 3.31 -16.65
N ASN A 85 25.31 3.80 -17.88
CA ASN A 85 26.26 4.85 -18.24
C ASN A 85 25.96 6.18 -17.54
N GLU A 86 24.68 6.48 -17.29
CA GLU A 86 24.27 7.71 -16.61
C GLU A 86 24.44 7.66 -15.09
N ASN A 87 24.33 6.48 -14.46
CA ASN A 87 24.17 6.38 -13.00
C ASN A 87 25.24 5.54 -12.31
N THR A 88 26.23 5.01 -13.03
CA THR A 88 27.30 4.20 -12.44
C THR A 88 28.69 4.75 -12.76
N VAL A 89 29.69 4.29 -12.01
CA VAL A 89 31.12 4.61 -12.26
C VAL A 89 31.61 3.99 -13.58
N TYR A 90 30.82 3.12 -14.20
CA TYR A 90 31.21 2.43 -15.42
C TYR A 90 30.99 3.35 -16.61
N ASN A 91 32.07 4.03 -17.02
CA ASN A 91 32.14 4.66 -18.33
C ASN A 91 32.23 3.55 -19.39
N ASP A 92 31.50 3.69 -20.49
CA ASP A 92 31.53 2.80 -21.67
C ASP A 92 30.92 1.40 -21.48
N VAL A 93 29.80 1.28 -20.74
CA VAL A 93 28.94 0.09 -20.87
C VAL A 93 28.33 0.09 -22.27
N CYS A 94 28.47 -1.04 -22.98
CA CYS A 94 27.95 -1.23 -24.32
C CYS A 94 27.25 -2.59 -24.45
N ALA A 95 26.62 -2.83 -25.59
CA ALA A 95 25.89 -4.08 -25.83
C ALA A 95 26.78 -5.33 -25.70
N ASP A 96 28.08 -5.23 -26.00
CA ASP A 96 29.00 -6.36 -25.98
C ASP A 96 29.41 -6.79 -24.56
N ASN A 97 29.32 -5.89 -23.58
CA ASN A 97 29.75 -6.15 -22.20
C ASN A 97 28.61 -6.09 -21.16
N ILE A 98 27.37 -5.79 -21.56
CA ILE A 98 26.21 -5.66 -20.66
C ILE A 98 25.98 -6.90 -19.77
N LYS A 99 26.35 -8.09 -20.25
CA LYS A 99 26.22 -9.35 -19.50
C LYS A 99 27.05 -9.39 -18.22
N ASN A 100 28.09 -8.55 -18.12
CA ASN A 100 28.88 -8.41 -16.89
C ASN A 100 28.12 -7.65 -15.80
N TYR A 101 26.99 -7.02 -16.14
CA TYR A 101 26.20 -6.13 -15.30
C TYR A 101 24.79 -6.67 -15.05
N VAL A 102 24.64 -8.00 -15.06
CA VAL A 102 23.36 -8.71 -14.84
C VAL A 102 22.96 -8.70 -13.37
N ASP A 103 23.90 -8.66 -12.42
CA ASP A 103 23.58 -8.49 -11.00
C ASP A 103 23.58 -7.02 -10.61
N PHE A 104 22.38 -6.46 -10.50
CA PHE A 104 22.19 -5.06 -10.16
C PHE A 104 22.73 -4.72 -8.76
N ASN A 105 22.74 -5.69 -7.84
CA ASN A 105 23.24 -5.44 -6.48
C ASN A 105 24.77 -5.30 -6.44
N ALA A 106 25.46 -5.75 -7.49
CA ALA A 106 26.91 -5.59 -7.65
C ALA A 106 27.29 -4.26 -8.35
N LEU A 107 26.31 -3.52 -8.87
CA LEU A 107 26.57 -2.23 -9.54
C LEU A 107 27.04 -1.20 -8.54
N LYS A 108 27.93 -0.30 -8.96
CA LYS A 108 28.26 0.90 -8.18
C LYS A 108 27.45 2.06 -8.69
N ILE A 109 26.43 2.44 -7.95
CA ILE A 109 25.64 3.63 -8.25
C ILE A 109 26.27 4.78 -7.48
N GLU A 110 26.82 5.76 -8.18
CA GLU A 110 27.27 6.98 -7.53
C GLU A 110 26.06 7.74 -7.02
N PRO A 111 26.11 8.26 -5.78
CA PRO A 111 25.04 9.10 -5.27
C PRO A 111 25.03 10.41 -6.06
N MET A 112 24.21 10.47 -7.12
CA MET A 112 23.95 11.71 -7.85
C MET A 112 23.26 12.75 -6.94
N GLU A 113 23.31 14.02 -7.35
CA GLU A 113 22.51 15.10 -6.75
C GLU A 113 21.03 14.70 -6.69
N ASP A 114 20.37 15.13 -5.62
CA ASP A 114 19.03 14.72 -5.19
C ASP A 114 17.98 14.75 -6.32
N LYS A 115 17.71 13.59 -6.94
CA LYS A 115 16.66 13.42 -7.98
C LYS A 115 15.26 13.24 -7.38
N GLY A 116 15.07 13.57 -6.10
CA GLY A 116 13.80 13.42 -5.39
C GLY A 116 13.52 11.98 -4.97
N THR A 117 12.26 11.72 -4.58
CA THR A 117 11.85 10.45 -3.97
C THR A 117 11.15 9.53 -4.97
N MET A 118 11.23 8.21 -4.75
CA MET A 118 10.56 7.20 -5.58
C MET A 118 9.06 7.47 -5.76
N ARG A 119 8.37 7.98 -4.72
CA ARG A 119 6.92 8.22 -4.78
C ARG A 119 6.52 9.33 -5.76
N GLN A 120 7.40 10.29 -6.02
CA GLN A 120 7.18 11.37 -7.00
C GLN A 120 7.35 10.90 -8.44
N ASN A 121 7.99 9.75 -8.65
CA ASN A 121 8.37 9.23 -9.96
C ASN A 121 7.52 8.03 -10.42
N ILE A 122 6.57 7.58 -9.60
CA ILE A 122 5.60 6.53 -9.95
C ILE A 122 4.19 7.12 -10.00
N SER A 123 3.25 6.42 -10.62
CA SER A 123 1.86 6.86 -10.68
C SER A 123 1.25 6.95 -9.28
N GLN A 124 0.33 7.91 -9.11
CA GLN A 124 -0.43 8.07 -7.88
C GLN A 124 -1.20 6.78 -7.52
N TYR A 125 -1.72 6.05 -8.51
CA TYR A 125 -2.37 4.77 -8.30
C TYR A 125 -1.42 3.77 -7.62
N LYS A 126 -0.17 3.67 -8.09
CA LYS A 126 0.83 2.78 -7.53
C LYS A 126 1.27 3.20 -6.13
N ALA A 127 1.53 4.48 -5.92
CA ALA A 127 1.89 5.03 -4.62
C ALA A 127 0.79 4.76 -3.58
N ASN A 128 -0.48 4.95 -3.95
CA ASN A 128 -1.66 4.64 -3.13
C ASN A 128 -1.76 3.14 -2.78
N TYR A 129 -1.54 2.26 -3.74
CA TYR A 129 -1.55 0.81 -3.51
C TYR A 129 -0.45 0.38 -2.52
N LEU A 130 0.75 0.96 -2.65
CA LEU A 130 1.86 0.72 -1.72
C LEU A 130 1.57 1.30 -0.33
N PHE A 131 0.92 2.46 -0.25
CA PHE A 131 0.45 3.07 0.99
C PHE A 131 -0.53 2.17 1.75
N GLN A 132 -1.53 1.60 1.09
CA GLN A 132 -2.48 0.69 1.76
C GLN A 132 -1.76 -0.52 2.37
N LYS A 133 -0.77 -1.07 1.66
CA LYS A 133 0.09 -2.14 2.18
C LYS A 133 0.96 -1.68 3.34
N LEU A 134 1.43 -0.44 3.31
CA LEU A 134 2.26 0.15 4.36
C LEU A 134 1.44 0.28 5.65
N ALA A 135 0.25 0.87 5.57
CA ALA A 135 -0.66 1.01 6.69
C ALA A 135 -1.05 -0.35 7.31
N SER A 136 -1.41 -1.36 6.50
CA SER A 136 -1.66 -2.71 7.01
C SER A 136 -0.42 -3.36 7.63
N ALA A 137 0.78 -3.08 7.12
CA ALA A 137 2.00 -3.64 7.70
C ALA A 137 2.28 -3.06 9.10
N ILE A 138 2.08 -1.76 9.29
CA ILE A 138 2.36 -1.09 10.57
C ILE A 138 1.25 -1.30 11.61
N VAL A 139 -0.03 -1.28 11.20
CA VAL A 139 -1.16 -1.40 12.14
C VAL A 139 -1.51 -2.85 12.44
N ASP A 140 -1.77 -3.65 11.41
CA ASP A 140 -2.33 -5.00 11.61
C ASP A 140 -1.26 -6.02 12.02
N LYS A 141 0.02 -5.76 11.66
CA LYS A 141 1.11 -6.74 11.77
C LYS A 141 2.32 -6.28 12.56
N ALA A 142 2.44 -4.98 12.87
CA ALA A 142 3.65 -4.37 13.41
C ALA A 142 4.95 -4.77 12.65
N ASP A 143 4.84 -5.01 11.33
CA ASP A 143 5.94 -5.47 10.47
C ASP A 143 6.66 -4.26 9.86
N TYR A 144 7.49 -3.62 10.68
CA TYR A 144 8.19 -2.40 10.30
C TYR A 144 9.28 -2.61 9.24
N GLU A 145 9.85 -3.80 9.11
CA GLU A 145 10.83 -4.09 8.05
C GLU A 145 10.18 -4.17 6.67
N LYS A 146 8.99 -4.78 6.60
CA LYS A 146 8.17 -4.71 5.40
C LYS A 146 7.68 -3.29 5.13
N ALA A 147 7.31 -2.54 6.16
CA ALA A 147 6.92 -1.13 6.05
C ALA A 147 8.05 -0.29 5.43
N LYS A 148 9.28 -0.37 5.95
CA LYS A 148 10.47 0.29 5.38
C LYS A 148 10.69 -0.05 3.90
N LYS A 149 10.47 -1.32 3.53
CA LYS A 149 10.54 -1.77 2.12
C LYS A 149 9.46 -1.15 1.24
N LEU A 150 8.27 -0.89 1.77
CA LEU A 150 7.17 -0.26 1.03
C LEU A 150 7.41 1.25 0.84
N VAL A 151 7.93 1.92 1.88
CA VAL A 151 8.40 3.31 1.81
C VAL A 151 9.47 3.47 0.72
N GLY A 152 10.51 2.64 0.73
CA GLY A 152 11.56 2.68 -0.30
C GLY A 152 11.06 2.37 -1.71
N LYS A 153 9.92 1.68 -1.83
CA LYS A 153 9.24 1.43 -3.10
C LYS A 153 8.36 2.59 -3.59
N GLY A 154 8.28 3.68 -2.85
CA GLY A 154 7.48 4.86 -3.20
C GLY A 154 6.04 4.80 -2.69
N ALA A 155 5.80 4.19 -1.53
CA ALA A 155 4.51 4.37 -0.85
C ALA A 155 4.23 5.87 -0.62
N ASP A 156 2.98 6.27 -0.76
CA ASP A 156 2.51 7.59 -0.33
C ASP A 156 2.62 7.68 1.20
N LEU A 157 3.27 8.72 1.72
CA LEU A 157 3.57 8.91 3.14
C LEU A 157 2.70 9.99 3.79
N ASP A 158 1.98 10.75 2.99
CA ASP A 158 1.27 11.96 3.42
C ASP A 158 -0.25 11.71 3.42
N ARG A 159 -0.67 10.55 2.92
CA ARG A 159 -2.06 10.12 2.91
C ARG A 159 -2.54 9.65 4.28
N PHE A 160 -3.74 10.10 4.65
CA PHE A 160 -4.41 9.69 5.87
C PHE A 160 -5.12 8.34 5.75
N PHE A 161 -5.17 7.61 6.87
CA PHE A 161 -6.01 6.43 7.08
C PHE A 161 -6.58 6.44 8.50
N TRP A 162 -7.65 5.67 8.70
CA TRP A 162 -8.31 5.49 9.99
C TRP A 162 -7.87 4.18 10.63
N VAL A 163 -7.41 4.27 11.88
CA VAL A 163 -7.25 3.12 12.79
C VAL A 163 -8.43 3.15 13.75
N ARG A 164 -9.13 2.03 13.90
CA ARG A 164 -10.38 1.92 14.64
C ARG A 164 -10.24 0.78 15.65
N GLU A 165 -10.44 1.08 16.93
CA GLU A 165 -10.27 0.09 18.00
C GLU A 165 -11.26 -1.08 17.83
N GLY A 166 -10.73 -2.31 17.83
CA GLY A 166 -11.52 -3.53 17.63
C GLY A 166 -12.14 -3.66 16.23
N GLN A 167 -11.80 -2.79 15.28
CA GLN A 167 -12.26 -2.84 13.90
C GLN A 167 -11.06 -2.84 12.94
N GLY A 168 -11.26 -3.22 11.67
CA GLY A 168 -10.20 -3.10 10.66
C GLY A 168 -9.86 -1.65 10.33
N ILE A 169 -8.69 -1.39 9.74
CA ILE A 169 -8.34 -0.07 9.21
C ILE A 169 -9.28 0.37 8.07
N SER A 170 -9.37 1.68 7.82
CA SER A 170 -10.10 2.24 6.68
C SER A 170 -9.29 3.31 5.95
N PHE A 171 -9.33 3.28 4.62
CA PHE A 171 -8.58 4.18 3.74
C PHE A 171 -9.40 5.31 3.11
N THR A 172 -10.71 5.35 3.40
CA THR A 172 -11.65 6.28 2.78
C THR A 172 -12.37 7.10 3.84
N THR A 173 -13.25 6.45 4.61
CA THR A 173 -14.05 7.11 5.65
C THR A 173 -14.03 6.31 6.94
N LEU A 174 -14.29 6.98 8.07
CA LEU A 174 -14.41 6.35 9.38
C LEU A 174 -15.40 5.16 9.39
N THR A 175 -16.48 5.25 8.62
CA THR A 175 -17.57 4.28 8.60
C THR A 175 -17.49 3.24 7.48
N ALA A 176 -16.50 3.32 6.59
CA ALA A 176 -16.38 2.38 5.48
C ALA A 176 -16.19 0.94 6.00
N GLY A 177 -16.99 0.02 5.44
CA GLY A 177 -16.98 -1.40 5.81
C GLY A 177 -17.66 -1.73 7.15
N LEU A 178 -18.16 -0.75 7.92
CA LEU A 178 -18.88 -1.03 9.16
C LEU A 178 -20.30 -1.52 8.88
N SER A 179 -20.80 -2.43 9.72
CA SER A 179 -22.20 -2.86 9.69
C SER A 179 -23.13 -1.67 9.92
N LYS A 180 -24.03 -1.40 8.97
CA LYS A 180 -25.03 -0.32 9.07
C LYS A 180 -26.13 -0.61 10.08
N LYS A 181 -26.28 -1.88 10.50
CA LYS A 181 -27.43 -2.41 11.24
C LYS A 181 -27.23 -2.46 12.75
N ASN A 182 -26.00 -2.28 13.22
CA ASN A 182 -25.63 -2.47 14.62
C ASN A 182 -25.31 -1.12 15.25
N ALA A 183 -25.69 -0.96 16.52
CA ALA A 183 -25.08 0.05 17.36
C ALA A 183 -23.59 -0.28 17.52
N LEU A 184 -22.74 0.74 17.46
CA LEU A 184 -21.29 0.62 17.53
C LEU A 184 -20.73 1.72 18.40
N GLU A 185 -19.71 1.43 19.19
CA GLU A 185 -18.97 2.41 19.96
C GLU A 185 -17.50 2.00 19.95
N PHE A 186 -16.61 2.89 19.48
CA PHE A 186 -15.18 2.63 19.42
C PHE A 186 -14.36 3.92 19.36
N GLN A 187 -13.11 3.86 19.80
CA GLN A 187 -12.15 4.93 19.54
C GLN A 187 -11.55 4.79 18.14
N ALA A 188 -11.32 5.92 17.48
CA ALA A 188 -10.65 5.95 16.20
C ALA A 188 -9.65 7.09 16.14
N GLY A 189 -8.59 6.88 15.37
CA GLY A 189 -7.65 7.93 15.02
C GLY A 189 -7.38 7.98 13.54
N ARG A 190 -7.18 9.20 13.05
CA ARG A 190 -6.86 9.51 11.66
C ARG A 190 -5.40 9.94 11.60
N TYR A 191 -4.59 9.14 10.90
CA TYR A 191 -3.14 9.29 10.92
C TYR A 191 -2.57 9.27 9.50
N THR A 192 -1.50 10.02 9.27
CA THR A 192 -0.49 9.65 8.27
C THR A 192 0.40 8.54 8.84
N PRO A 193 1.16 7.79 8.02
CA PRO A 193 2.15 6.83 8.51
C PRO A 193 3.11 7.42 9.57
N LEU A 194 3.57 8.65 9.38
CA LEU A 194 4.47 9.33 10.32
C LEU A 194 3.77 9.61 11.65
N LEU A 195 2.57 10.21 11.60
CA LEU A 195 1.76 10.46 12.80
C LEU A 195 1.47 9.17 13.57
N TYR A 196 1.14 8.08 12.87
CA TYR A 196 0.90 6.79 13.52
C TYR A 196 2.17 6.29 14.22
N ALA A 197 3.33 6.38 13.57
CA ALA A 197 4.60 5.98 14.15
C ALA A 197 4.94 6.76 15.43
N ALA A 198 4.70 8.08 15.42
CA ALA A 198 4.86 8.95 16.58
C ALA A 198 3.93 8.56 17.73
N VAL A 199 2.64 8.30 17.44
CA VAL A 199 1.63 7.91 18.44
C VAL A 199 1.95 6.59 19.12
N VAL A 200 2.51 5.63 18.40
CA VAL A 200 2.97 4.35 18.99
C VAL A 200 4.39 4.43 19.56
N ASN A 201 4.97 5.63 19.68
CA ASN A 201 6.30 5.90 20.20
C ASN A 201 7.42 5.11 19.47
N ASN A 202 7.27 4.90 18.16
CA ASN A 202 8.28 4.24 17.34
C ASN A 202 9.17 5.27 16.63
N LYS A 203 10.05 5.90 17.42
CA LYS A 203 10.95 6.96 16.95
C LYS A 203 11.81 6.54 15.76
N SER A 204 12.41 5.35 15.80
CA SER A 204 13.26 4.85 14.71
C SER A 204 12.51 4.74 13.37
N PHE A 205 11.24 4.34 13.41
CA PHE A 205 10.44 4.28 12.19
C PHE A 205 9.94 5.67 11.74
N ALA A 206 9.66 6.58 12.68
CA ALA A 206 9.32 7.96 12.37
C ALA A 206 10.49 8.69 11.68
N GLU A 207 11.70 8.61 12.24
CA GLU A 207 12.95 9.10 11.62
C GLU A 207 13.15 8.54 10.21
N TYR A 208 12.87 7.24 10.04
CA TYR A 208 12.96 6.61 8.73
C TYR A 208 11.95 7.21 7.74
N LEU A 209 10.70 7.44 8.14
CA LEU A 209 9.69 8.07 7.27
C LEU A 209 10.07 9.51 6.92
N ASP A 210 10.54 10.28 7.89
CA ASP A 210 10.98 11.67 7.71
C ASP A 210 12.21 11.76 6.79
N SER A 211 13.16 10.82 6.89
CA SER A 211 14.29 10.72 5.94
C SER A 211 13.87 10.45 4.49
N PHE A 212 12.64 9.95 4.28
CA PHE A 212 12.01 9.81 2.97
C PHE A 212 11.09 10.99 2.62
N GLY A 213 11.11 12.07 3.41
CA GLY A 213 10.37 13.31 3.19
C GLY A 213 8.89 13.22 3.54
N ALA A 214 8.48 12.40 4.52
CA ALA A 214 7.11 12.43 5.02
C ALA A 214 6.79 13.79 5.67
N ASP A 215 5.58 14.29 5.48
CA ASP A 215 5.16 15.57 6.04
C ASP A 215 4.99 15.50 7.58
N CYS A 216 5.94 16.11 8.30
CA CYS A 216 5.92 16.25 9.76
C CYS A 216 4.93 17.29 10.27
N SER A 217 4.46 18.20 9.40
CA SER A 217 3.46 19.22 9.76
C SER A 217 2.02 18.71 9.71
N ALA A 218 1.79 17.50 9.19
CA ALA A 218 0.48 16.90 9.08
C ALA A 218 -0.24 16.84 10.44
N GLN A 219 -1.51 17.22 10.45
CA GLN A 219 -2.36 17.16 11.64
C GLN A 219 -3.38 16.03 11.51
N GLY A 220 -3.39 15.15 12.50
CA GLY A 220 -4.39 14.08 12.64
C GLY A 220 -5.44 14.42 13.68
N GLU A 221 -6.31 13.45 13.95
CA GLU A 221 -7.31 13.56 15.01
C GLU A 221 -7.57 12.21 15.66
N THR A 222 -7.92 12.23 16.94
CA THR A 222 -8.48 11.09 17.66
C THR A 222 -9.89 11.44 18.13
N LEU A 223 -10.80 10.48 18.01
CA LEU A 223 -12.21 10.68 18.31
C LEU A 223 -12.86 9.43 18.88
N LYS A 224 -13.96 9.62 19.59
CA LYS A 224 -14.90 8.55 19.95
C LYS A 224 -16.03 8.53 18.93
N PHE A 225 -16.21 7.40 18.27
CA PHE A 225 -17.33 7.16 17.38
C PHE A 225 -18.44 6.43 18.12
N LYS A 226 -19.68 6.88 17.92
CA LYS A 226 -20.89 6.22 18.44
C LYS A 226 -21.98 6.20 17.38
N ARG A 227 -22.48 5.00 17.08
CA ARG A 227 -23.66 4.75 16.27
C ARG A 227 -24.79 4.27 17.17
N LYS A 228 -25.91 4.99 17.16
CA LYS A 228 -27.10 4.64 17.95
C LYS A 228 -28.33 4.51 17.08
N ILE A 229 -29.25 3.67 17.51
CA ILE A 229 -30.63 3.61 16.99
C ILE A 229 -31.39 4.74 17.68
N VAL A 230 -31.93 5.68 16.90
CA VAL A 230 -32.72 6.81 17.43
C VAL A 230 -34.22 6.61 17.25
N GLY A 231 -34.61 5.74 16.32
CA GLY A 231 -36.01 5.44 16.02
C GLY A 231 -36.16 4.03 15.47
N VAL A 232 -37.34 3.46 15.67
CA VAL A 232 -37.74 2.17 15.11
C VAL A 232 -39.15 2.33 14.57
N SER A 233 -39.28 2.15 13.26
CA SER A 233 -40.56 2.26 12.56
C SER A 233 -40.91 0.92 11.90
N PRO A 234 -42.19 0.52 11.88
CA PRO A 234 -42.61 -0.62 11.07
C PRO A 234 -42.32 -0.30 9.60
N GLY A 235 -41.69 -1.24 8.89
CA GLY A 235 -41.50 -1.14 7.45
C GLY A 235 -42.74 -1.66 6.73
N GLY A 236 -42.61 -2.83 6.10
CA GLY A 236 -43.69 -3.52 5.39
C GLY A 236 -43.75 -4.99 5.75
N THR A 237 -44.93 -5.59 5.57
CA THR A 237 -45.14 -7.04 5.72
C THR A 237 -45.47 -7.62 4.36
N VAL A 238 -44.71 -8.62 3.91
CA VAL A 238 -44.97 -9.38 2.68
C VAL A 238 -45.29 -10.81 3.08
N VAL A 239 -46.47 -11.30 2.72
CA VAL A 239 -46.85 -12.71 2.94
C VAL A 239 -46.72 -13.44 1.60
N ARG A 240 -45.89 -14.48 1.56
CA ARG A 240 -45.77 -15.38 0.42
C ARG A 240 -46.34 -16.73 0.80
N THR A 241 -47.34 -17.19 0.07
CA THR A 241 -47.96 -18.50 0.26
C THR A 241 -47.46 -19.43 -0.83
N THR A 242 -46.89 -20.56 -0.43
CA THR A 242 -46.53 -21.67 -1.33
C THR A 242 -47.35 -22.89 -0.94
N GLU A 243 -48.04 -23.46 -1.92
CA GLU A 243 -48.93 -24.59 -1.71
C GLU A 243 -48.29 -25.88 -2.24
N SER A 244 -48.40 -26.95 -1.46
CA SER A 244 -48.01 -28.32 -1.83
C SER A 244 -49.19 -29.28 -1.61
N ASP A 245 -49.07 -30.52 -2.08
CA ASP A 245 -50.15 -31.51 -2.05
C ASP A 245 -50.66 -31.82 -0.62
N SER A 246 -49.83 -31.65 0.42
CA SER A 246 -50.17 -31.95 1.81
C SER A 246 -50.10 -30.76 2.78
N HIS A 247 -49.51 -29.64 2.38
CA HIS A 247 -49.26 -28.50 3.25
C HIS A 247 -49.36 -27.15 2.52
N ILE A 248 -49.87 -26.13 3.21
CA ILE A 248 -49.73 -24.72 2.84
C ILE A 248 -48.58 -24.15 3.68
N GLN A 249 -47.54 -23.67 3.02
CA GLN A 249 -46.43 -22.97 3.69
C GLN A 249 -46.61 -21.47 3.48
N GLN A 250 -46.81 -20.72 4.57
CA GLN A 250 -46.82 -19.27 4.54
C GLN A 250 -45.49 -18.74 5.06
N ARG A 251 -44.77 -18.00 4.21
CA ARG A 251 -43.59 -17.24 4.61
C ARG A 251 -43.98 -15.78 4.77
N VAL A 252 -43.93 -15.29 6.01
CA VAL A 252 -44.16 -13.89 6.34
C VAL A 252 -42.80 -13.19 6.44
N GLU A 253 -42.60 -12.16 5.63
CA GLU A 253 -41.44 -11.29 5.63
C GLU A 253 -41.86 -9.97 6.29
N THR A 254 -41.43 -9.72 7.53
CA THR A 254 -41.66 -8.43 8.21
C THR A 254 -40.38 -7.60 8.12
N SER A 255 -40.47 -6.37 7.63
CA SER A 255 -39.37 -5.42 7.68
C SER A 255 -39.57 -4.36 8.76
N THR A 256 -38.46 -3.98 9.39
CA THR A 256 -38.36 -2.90 10.37
C THR A 256 -37.39 -1.87 9.82
N ILE A 257 -37.75 -0.60 9.87
CA ILE A 257 -36.88 0.51 9.53
C ILE A 257 -36.25 1.00 10.84
N LEU A 258 -34.92 1.03 10.88
CA LEU A 258 -34.16 1.59 11.99
C LEU A 258 -33.61 2.94 11.57
N ASP A 259 -33.98 3.98 12.31
CA ASP A 259 -33.42 5.31 12.14
C ASP A 259 -32.11 5.35 12.92
N MET A 260 -31.01 5.54 12.22
CA MET A 260 -29.66 5.46 12.75
C MET A 260 -29.00 6.84 12.79
N GLN A 261 -28.22 7.08 13.82
CA GLN A 261 -27.43 8.30 13.97
C GLN A 261 -25.98 7.98 14.29
N ASP A 262 -25.07 8.53 13.48
CA ASP A 262 -23.62 8.47 13.68
C ASP A 262 -23.13 9.78 14.32
N ILE A 263 -22.52 9.65 15.49
CA ILE A 263 -21.98 10.75 16.29
C ILE A 263 -20.49 10.54 16.45
N THR A 264 -19.72 11.62 16.34
CA THR A 264 -18.32 11.64 16.76
C THR A 264 -18.10 12.71 17.81
N VAL A 265 -17.28 12.38 18.80
CA VAL A 265 -16.74 13.35 19.74
C VAL A 265 -15.24 13.39 19.50
N PRO A 266 -14.71 14.42 18.80
CA PRO A 266 -13.28 14.68 18.78
C PRO A 266 -12.76 14.69 20.22
N GLN A 267 -11.60 14.09 20.44
CA GLN A 267 -10.94 14.14 21.75
C GLN A 267 -9.71 15.02 21.66
N TYR A 268 -8.90 14.82 20.62
CA TYR A 268 -7.65 15.55 20.45
C TYR A 268 -7.29 15.69 18.96
N TYR A 269 -6.79 16.86 18.59
CA TYR A 269 -5.91 17.00 17.44
C TYR A 269 -4.51 16.52 17.81
N ILE A 270 -3.86 15.89 16.85
CA ILE A 270 -2.51 15.36 17.03
C ILE A 270 -1.58 15.95 15.98
N GLN A 271 -0.39 16.33 16.42
CA GLN A 271 0.67 16.80 15.54
C GLN A 271 1.99 16.17 15.98
N CYS A 272 2.83 15.84 15.00
CA CYS A 272 4.19 15.35 15.26
C CYS A 272 5.10 16.56 15.55
N ASN A 273 5.87 16.51 16.62
CA ASN A 273 6.98 17.43 16.81
C ASN A 273 8.12 17.04 15.86
N PRO A 274 8.58 17.93 14.95
CA PRO A 274 9.64 17.58 14.00
C PRO A 274 10.99 17.31 14.66
N ASP A 275 11.24 17.83 15.87
CA ASP A 275 12.57 17.73 16.49
C ASP A 275 12.82 16.37 17.16
N ASP A 276 11.79 15.77 17.74
CA ASP A 276 11.91 14.55 18.54
C ASP A 276 10.89 13.46 18.21
N TYR A 277 9.97 13.73 17.27
CA TYR A 277 8.84 12.89 16.88
C TYR A 277 7.90 12.55 18.04
N SER A 278 7.87 13.38 19.09
CA SER A 278 6.83 13.33 20.12
C SER A 278 5.48 13.83 19.57
N VAL A 279 4.39 13.46 20.23
CA VAL A 279 3.04 13.87 19.82
C VAL A 279 2.54 15.01 20.68
N LEU A 280 2.18 16.11 20.04
CA LEU A 280 1.45 17.21 20.66
C LEU A 280 -0.05 16.92 20.57
N TRP A 281 -0.73 16.97 21.73
CA TRP A 281 -2.16 16.71 21.86
C TRP A 281 -2.88 18.02 22.17
N THR A 282 -3.76 18.45 21.27
CA THR A 282 -4.58 19.66 21.47
C THR A 282 -6.02 19.24 21.64
N GLU A 283 -6.58 19.49 22.82
CA GLU A 283 -7.93 19.07 23.16
C GLU A 283 -8.99 19.81 22.33
N ASN A 284 -10.00 19.07 21.85
CA ASN A 284 -11.21 19.62 21.23
C ASN A 284 -12.41 18.84 21.81
N ARG A 285 -13.47 19.54 22.24
CA ARG A 285 -14.55 18.92 23.03
C ARG A 285 -15.92 18.94 22.37
N GLU A 286 -16.08 19.47 21.16
CA GLU A 286 -17.42 19.62 20.59
C GLU A 286 -17.90 18.37 19.83
N PRO A 287 -18.97 17.70 20.28
CA PRO A 287 -19.55 16.58 19.55
C PRO A 287 -20.14 17.03 18.22
N LYS A 288 -19.94 16.22 17.17
CA LYS A 288 -20.45 16.45 15.82
C LYS A 288 -21.31 15.28 15.36
N ILE A 289 -22.54 15.57 14.94
CA ILE A 289 -23.38 14.60 14.22
C ILE A 289 -22.82 14.52 12.79
N ILE A 290 -22.43 13.31 12.37
CA ILE A 290 -21.87 13.13 11.03
C ILE A 290 -22.95 12.74 10.04
N ASN A 291 -23.83 11.80 10.41
CA ASN A 291 -24.88 11.30 9.51
C ASN A 291 -26.14 10.89 10.28
N ASN A 292 -27.29 11.11 9.65
CA ASN A 292 -28.56 10.45 9.96
C ASN A 292 -28.95 9.61 8.75
N TYR A 293 -29.36 8.35 8.95
CA TYR A 293 -29.77 7.49 7.85
C TYR A 293 -30.67 6.36 8.35
N ASP A 294 -31.49 5.83 7.46
CA ASP A 294 -32.38 4.72 7.77
C ASP A 294 -31.80 3.42 7.24
N CYS A 295 -31.99 2.32 7.97
CA CYS A 295 -31.65 0.99 7.47
C CYS A 295 -32.77 -0.02 7.69
N SER A 296 -33.08 -0.81 6.66
CA SER A 296 -34.08 -1.86 6.75
C SER A 296 -33.47 -3.16 7.30
N GLN A 297 -34.16 -3.73 8.29
CA GLN A 297 -33.95 -5.10 8.74
C GLN A 297 -35.14 -5.95 8.33
N VAL A 298 -34.89 -7.08 7.68
CA VAL A 298 -35.93 -8.04 7.30
C VAL A 298 -35.82 -9.24 8.22
N ARG A 299 -36.95 -9.63 8.82
CA ARG A 299 -37.12 -10.87 9.57
C ARG A 299 -38.07 -11.79 8.82
N TYR A 300 -37.80 -13.09 8.89
CA TYR A 300 -38.61 -14.12 8.25
C TYR A 300 -39.24 -15.00 9.33
N SER A 301 -40.54 -15.26 9.21
CA SER A 301 -41.23 -16.31 9.94
C SER A 301 -41.95 -17.22 8.97
N THR A 302 -41.80 -18.53 9.15
CA THR A 302 -42.45 -19.54 8.32
C THR A 302 -43.50 -20.26 9.15
N ASN A 303 -44.75 -20.22 8.69
CA ASN A 303 -45.85 -20.97 9.28
C ASN A 303 -46.19 -22.13 8.34
N LEU A 304 -46.20 -23.34 8.88
CA LEU A 304 -46.67 -24.55 8.21
C LEU A 304 -48.12 -24.80 8.62
N ILE A 305 -49.03 -24.72 7.66
CA ILE A 305 -50.45 -24.99 7.85
C ILE A 305 -50.72 -26.35 7.20
N ARG A 306 -51.14 -27.34 8.00
CA ARG A 306 -51.69 -28.59 7.48
C ARG A 306 -53.03 -28.28 6.80
N LYS A 307 -53.19 -28.79 5.57
CA LYS A 307 -54.48 -28.77 4.88
C LYS A 307 -55.50 -29.60 5.65
#